data_AF-A0A957QM83-F1
#
_entry.id   AF-A0A957QM83-F1
#
_cell.length_a   1.000
_cell.length_b   1.000
_cell.length_c   1.000
_cell.angle_alpha   90.00
_cell.angle_beta   90.00
_cell.angle_gamma   90.00
#
_symmetry.space_group_name_H-M   'P 1'
#
loop_
_entity.id
_entity.type
_entity.pdbx_description
1 polymer ?
#
loop_
_entity_poly.entity_id
_entity_poly.type
_entity_poly.pdbx_seq_one_letter_code
_entity_poly.pdbx_strand_id
1 'polypeptide(L)'
;MLASSAARGRSDRYSDLDIIVFWDDLPNELAREMILSQPPFDLIRLYPYDPEWCCWSDLATWGRDQSKARQSGLALDITHYQNVTVKAWLHEVTVAHSTAEPPHNLLALLAGGRPLYGVACIKEWQKQISYPDGLAARMVRRYGQIDYFWRWRSALERGDNMLLFQRNMAQWGESLLRMLLALNRVFFFGLGWQDEVLARLALAPADFA
;
A
#
# COMPACT_ATOMS: atom_id res chain seq x y z
N MET A 1 3.57 14.06 -0.45
CA MET A 1 2.67 13.57 -1.53
C MET A 1 1.45 12.96 -0.85
N LEU A 2 0.25 13.13 -1.38
CA LEU A 2 -0.89 12.32 -0.93
C LEU A 2 -0.85 10.96 -1.60
N ALA A 3 -1.23 9.92 -0.88
CA ALA A 3 -1.40 8.58 -1.42
C ALA A 3 -2.82 8.04 -1.21
N SER A 4 -3.04 6.78 -1.59
CA SER A 4 -4.26 6.01 -1.32
C SER A 4 -5.56 6.72 -1.72
N SER A 5 -6.64 6.57 -0.93
CA SER A 5 -8.00 7.06 -1.24
C SER A 5 -8.03 8.58 -1.43
N ALA A 6 -7.26 9.33 -0.64
CA ALA A 6 -7.18 10.79 -0.73
C ALA A 6 -6.56 11.26 -2.05
N ALA A 7 -5.47 10.63 -2.49
CA ALA A 7 -4.88 10.93 -3.78
C ALA A 7 -5.82 10.63 -4.96
N ARG A 8 -6.66 9.59 -4.81
CA ARG A 8 -7.62 9.12 -5.81
C ARG A 8 -8.95 9.87 -5.79
N GLY A 9 -9.19 10.76 -4.83
CA GLY A 9 -10.47 11.47 -4.69
C GLY A 9 -11.63 10.58 -4.24
N ARG A 10 -11.33 9.55 -3.44
CA ARG A 10 -12.29 8.54 -2.96
C ARG A 10 -12.41 8.48 -1.44
N SER A 11 -11.82 9.44 -0.73
CA SER A 11 -11.94 9.51 0.73
C SER A 11 -13.40 9.70 1.15
N ASP A 12 -13.76 9.01 2.23
CA ASP A 12 -15.02 9.16 2.93
C ASP A 12 -14.78 9.51 4.42
N ARG A 13 -15.84 9.48 5.23
CA ARG A 13 -15.75 9.81 6.67
C ARG A 13 -14.92 8.83 7.51
N TYR A 14 -14.53 7.69 6.95
CA TYR A 14 -13.72 6.67 7.60
C TYR A 14 -12.27 6.67 7.11
N SER A 15 -11.96 7.50 6.12
CA SER A 15 -10.63 7.61 5.55
C SER A 15 -9.73 8.50 6.41
N ASP A 16 -8.50 8.06 6.58
CA ASP A 16 -7.36 8.86 7.01
C ASP A 16 -6.71 9.56 5.80
N LEU A 17 -5.62 10.28 6.08
CA LEU A 17 -4.79 10.93 5.08
C LEU A 17 -3.40 10.30 5.06
N ASP A 18 -3.11 9.52 4.03
CA ASP A 18 -1.78 8.99 3.75
C ASP A 18 -0.87 10.06 3.14
N ILE A 19 0.16 10.47 3.87
CA ILE A 19 1.16 11.45 3.45
C ILE A 19 2.53 10.76 3.32
N ILE A 20 3.07 10.74 2.11
CA ILE A 20 4.44 10.27 1.89
C ILE A 20 5.38 11.46 1.74
N VAL A 21 6.43 11.50 2.56
CA VAL A 21 7.48 12.51 2.52
C VAL A 21 8.78 11.88 2.04
N PHE A 22 9.40 12.50 1.05
CA PHE A 22 10.64 12.04 0.45
C PHE A 22 11.76 13.00 0.83
N TRP A 23 12.86 12.44 1.33
CA TRP A 23 13.99 13.19 1.86
C TRP A 23 15.28 12.83 1.14
N ASP A 24 16.19 13.79 1.01
CA ASP A 24 17.58 13.44 0.66
C ASP A 24 18.23 12.67 1.81
N ASP A 25 18.10 13.17 3.03
CA ASP A 25 18.51 12.50 4.26
C ASP A 25 17.31 12.31 5.20
N LEU A 26 17.11 11.09 5.71
CA LEU A 26 15.98 10.82 6.60
C LEU A 26 16.07 11.70 7.86
N PRO A 27 14.94 12.25 8.34
CA PRO A 27 14.91 12.96 9.59
C PRO A 27 15.18 11.99 10.75
N ASN A 28 15.80 12.49 11.82
CA ASN A 28 15.88 11.75 13.08
C ASN A 28 14.55 11.84 13.84
N GLU A 29 14.38 11.02 14.88
CA GLU A 29 13.17 10.98 15.69
C GLU A 29 12.83 12.33 16.34
N LEU A 30 13.82 13.04 16.88
CA LEU A 30 13.63 14.34 17.50
C LEU A 30 13.03 15.37 16.52
N ALA A 31 13.53 15.41 15.29
CA ALA A 31 13.01 16.31 14.27
C ALA A 31 11.54 15.99 13.90
N ARG A 32 11.19 14.71 13.81
CA ARG A 32 9.81 14.27 13.54
C ARG A 32 8.88 14.64 14.70
N GLU A 33 9.31 14.38 15.94
CA GLU A 33 8.58 14.74 17.16
C GLU A 33 8.33 16.24 17.24
N MET A 34 9.38 17.06 16.98
CA MET A 34 9.30 18.51 17.03
C MET A 34 8.28 19.08 16.04
N ILE A 35 8.14 18.48 14.86
CA ILE A 35 7.16 18.92 13.85
C ILE A 35 5.74 18.53 14.27
N LEU A 36 5.54 17.27 14.67
CA LEU A 36 4.21 16.72 14.93
C LEU A 36 3.63 17.08 16.31
N SER A 37 4.47 17.62 17.21
CA SER A 37 4.01 18.14 18.51
C SER A 37 3.55 19.60 18.47
N GLN A 38 3.64 20.26 17.31
CA GLN A 38 3.22 21.66 17.16
C GLN A 38 1.80 21.78 16.59
N PRO A 39 0.99 22.74 17.07
CA PRO A 39 -0.29 23.05 16.44
C PRO A 39 -0.12 23.34 14.93
N PRO A 40 -1.06 22.89 14.08
CA PRO A 40 -2.33 22.24 14.40
C PRO A 40 -2.27 20.71 14.54
N PHE A 41 -1.08 20.11 14.67
CA PHE A 41 -0.91 18.68 14.82
C PHE A 41 -1.00 18.24 16.28
N ASP A 42 -1.46 17.01 16.47
CA ASP A 42 -1.39 16.27 17.71
C ASP A 42 -0.72 14.92 17.40
N LEU A 43 0.54 14.77 17.80
CA LEU A 43 1.30 13.53 17.69
C LEU A 43 0.61 12.40 18.48
N ILE A 44 0.38 11.27 17.81
CA ILE A 44 -0.17 10.05 18.43
C ILE A 44 0.95 9.05 18.69
N ARG A 45 1.79 8.79 17.68
CA ARG A 45 2.86 7.80 17.78
C ARG A 45 3.94 8.03 16.74
N LEU A 46 5.19 7.91 17.18
CA LEU A 46 6.33 7.68 16.30
C LEU A 46 6.63 6.18 16.28
N TYR A 47 6.78 5.59 15.10
CA TYR A 47 7.21 4.20 14.97
C TYR A 47 8.74 4.14 14.84
N PRO A 48 9.37 3.05 15.33
CA PRO A 48 10.78 2.77 15.06
C PRO A 48 11.00 2.56 13.56
N TYR A 49 12.24 2.71 13.11
CA TYR A 49 12.60 2.52 11.71
C TYR A 49 12.29 1.09 11.32
N ASP A 50 11.61 0.94 10.19
CA ASP A 50 11.34 -0.36 9.63
C ASP A 50 12.43 -0.70 8.60
N PRO A 51 13.31 -1.68 8.88
CA PRO A 51 14.39 -2.05 7.96
C PRO A 51 13.89 -2.82 6.74
N GLU A 52 12.73 -3.47 6.80
CA GLU A 52 12.12 -4.16 5.64
C GLU A 52 11.48 -3.14 4.70
N TRP A 53 10.81 -2.15 5.27
CA TRP A 53 10.15 -1.07 4.51
C TRP A 53 11.05 0.14 4.26
N CYS A 54 12.28 0.13 4.77
CA CYS A 54 13.27 1.20 4.63
C CYS A 54 12.71 2.61 4.91
N CYS A 55 11.83 2.73 5.91
CA CYS A 55 11.11 3.97 6.20
C CYS A 55 10.86 4.18 7.69
N TRP A 56 10.55 5.44 8.03
CA TRP A 56 9.89 5.77 9.27
C TRP A 56 8.40 5.97 9.02
N SER A 57 7.56 5.66 10.00
CA SER A 57 6.12 5.92 9.95
C SER A 57 5.67 6.63 11.21
N ASP A 58 4.75 7.58 11.06
CA ASP A 58 4.24 8.41 12.15
C ASP A 58 2.72 8.53 12.06
N LEU A 59 2.07 8.44 13.21
CA LEU A 59 0.66 8.71 13.35
C LEU A 59 0.46 10.02 14.08
N ALA A 60 -0.34 10.88 13.48
CA ALA A 60 -0.76 12.14 14.07
C ALA A 60 -2.23 12.41 13.75
N THR A 61 -2.77 13.43 14.37
CA THR A 61 -4.05 14.01 13.99
C THR A 61 -3.88 15.48 13.68
N TRP A 62 -4.73 16.01 12.81
CA TRP A 62 -4.74 17.42 12.43
C TRP A 62 -6.07 18.08 12.77
N GLY A 63 -6.00 19.27 13.37
CA GLY A 63 -7.16 20.11 13.60
C GLY A 63 -8.16 19.52 14.59
N ARG A 64 -7.68 18.87 15.64
CA ARG A 64 -8.54 18.39 16.72
C ARG A 64 -9.25 19.54 17.41
N ASP A 65 -10.44 19.27 17.93
CA ASP A 65 -11.13 20.21 18.80
C ASP A 65 -10.42 20.33 20.17
N GLN A 66 -10.85 21.31 20.98
CA GLN A 66 -10.31 21.51 22.32
C GLN A 66 -10.52 20.30 23.25
N SER A 67 -11.56 19.50 22.99
CA SER A 67 -11.87 18.32 23.80
C SER A 67 -10.86 17.19 23.62
N LYS A 68 -10.16 17.17 22.48
CA LYS A 68 -9.26 16.07 22.11
C LYS A 68 -9.96 14.70 22.27
N ALA A 69 -11.23 14.61 21.89
CA ALA A 69 -11.95 13.34 21.80
C ALA A 69 -11.36 12.44 20.69
N ARG A 70 -11.38 11.11 20.86
CA ARG A 70 -10.74 10.15 19.92
C ARG A 70 -11.18 10.29 18.45
N GLN A 71 -12.34 10.89 18.18
CA GLN A 71 -12.88 11.13 16.84
C GLN A 71 -12.89 12.62 16.44
N SER A 72 -12.15 13.47 17.17
CA SER A 72 -11.95 14.87 16.77
C SER A 72 -10.65 15.02 16.00
N GLY A 73 -10.76 15.63 14.81
CA GLY A 73 -9.64 15.85 13.89
C GLY A 73 -9.54 14.83 12.76
N LEU A 74 -8.62 15.08 11.83
CA LEU A 74 -8.29 14.19 10.71
C LEU A 74 -7.09 13.33 11.08
N ALA A 75 -7.21 12.01 10.97
CA ALA A 75 -6.09 11.09 11.16
C ALA A 75 -5.09 11.20 10.00
N LEU A 76 -3.79 11.22 10.33
CA LEU A 76 -2.69 11.28 9.39
C LEU A 76 -1.81 10.04 9.59
N ASP A 77 -1.55 9.31 8.50
CA ASP A 77 -0.47 8.34 8.41
C ASP A 77 0.64 8.95 7.55
N ILE A 78 1.81 9.17 8.16
CA ILE A 78 2.93 9.87 7.53
C ILE A 78 4.07 8.88 7.39
N THR A 79 4.45 8.57 6.15
CA THR A 79 5.60 7.70 5.86
C THR A 79 6.75 8.51 5.28
N HIS A 80 7.96 8.28 5.79
CA HIS A 80 9.18 8.97 5.40
C HIS A 80 10.12 8.03 4.66
N TYR A 81 10.38 8.32 3.39
CA TYR A 81 11.33 7.61 2.56
C TYR A 81 12.52 8.47 2.19
N GLN A 82 13.65 7.81 1.94
CA GLN A 82 14.82 8.42 1.35
C GLN A 82 14.72 8.38 -0.18
N ASN A 83 15.17 9.45 -0.86
CA ASN A 83 15.17 9.58 -2.31
C ASN A 83 15.96 8.45 -2.99
N VAL A 84 17.06 8.02 -2.35
CA VAL A 84 17.87 6.90 -2.83
C VAL A 84 17.11 5.57 -2.80
N THR A 85 16.29 5.33 -1.79
CA THR A 85 15.43 4.14 -1.66
C THR A 85 14.39 4.10 -2.78
N VAL A 86 13.73 5.23 -3.07
CA VAL A 86 12.74 5.32 -4.15
C VAL A 86 13.36 4.94 -5.49
N LYS A 87 14.54 5.49 -5.81
CA LYS A 87 15.26 5.20 -7.06
C LYS A 87 15.69 3.74 -7.16
N ALA A 88 16.18 3.16 -6.06
CA ALA A 88 16.55 1.75 -6.00
C ALA A 88 15.34 0.85 -6.24
N TRP A 89 14.22 1.11 -5.54
CA TRP A 89 13.01 0.30 -5.66
C TRP A 89 12.30 0.43 -7.00
N LEU A 90 12.34 1.61 -7.63
CA LEU A 90 11.93 1.77 -9.04
C LEU A 90 12.69 0.79 -9.92
N HIS A 91 14.03 0.79 -9.87
CA HIS A 91 14.85 -0.13 -10.64
C HIS A 91 14.59 -1.61 -10.28
N GLU A 92 14.50 -1.94 -8.99
CA GLU A 92 14.24 -3.31 -8.55
C GLU A 92 12.95 -3.89 -9.13
N VAL A 93 11.88 -3.09 -9.20
CA VAL A 93 10.59 -3.56 -9.69
C VAL A 93 10.51 -3.47 -11.22
N THR A 94 10.89 -2.35 -11.82
CA THR A 94 10.67 -2.11 -13.26
C THR A 94 11.76 -2.71 -14.16
N VAL A 95 12.96 -2.96 -13.62
CA VAL A 95 14.09 -3.52 -14.38
C VAL A 95 14.44 -4.92 -13.89
N ALA A 96 14.66 -5.09 -12.58
CA ALA A 96 15.04 -6.39 -12.02
C ALA A 96 13.84 -7.33 -11.81
N HIS A 97 12.61 -6.84 -11.98
CA HIS A 97 11.37 -7.59 -11.83
C HIS A 97 11.23 -8.26 -10.45
N SER A 98 11.71 -7.58 -9.39
CA SER A 98 11.53 -8.03 -8.02
C SER A 98 10.05 -8.20 -7.69
N THR A 99 9.73 -9.18 -6.85
CA THR A 99 8.35 -9.42 -6.36
C THR A 99 8.24 -9.16 -4.85
N ALA A 100 9.25 -8.51 -4.26
CA ALA A 100 9.21 -8.10 -2.86
C ALA A 100 8.06 -7.10 -2.65
N GLU A 101 7.35 -7.22 -1.53
CA GLU A 101 6.15 -6.45 -1.27
C GLU A 101 6.41 -4.96 -1.00
N PRO A 102 7.41 -4.54 -0.19
CA PRO A 102 7.62 -3.13 0.11
C PRO A 102 7.86 -2.25 -1.14
N PRO A 103 8.75 -2.64 -2.09
CA PRO A 103 8.91 -1.89 -3.35
C PRO A 103 7.62 -1.79 -4.18
N HIS A 104 6.85 -2.88 -4.26
CA HIS A 104 5.58 -2.90 -5.01
C HIS A 104 4.55 -1.96 -4.42
N ASN A 105 4.41 -1.96 -3.10
CA ASN A 105 3.47 -1.09 -2.41
C ASN A 105 3.85 0.38 -2.61
N LEU A 106 5.12 0.75 -2.44
CA LEU A 106 5.56 2.12 -2.70
C LEU A 106 5.31 2.54 -4.15
N LEU A 107 5.58 1.68 -5.13
CA LEU A 107 5.30 1.99 -6.54
C LEU A 107 3.80 2.14 -6.81
N ALA A 108 2.94 1.34 -6.18
CA ALA A 108 1.49 1.50 -6.27
C ALA A 108 1.05 2.88 -5.74
N LEU A 109 1.56 3.27 -4.57
CA LEU A 109 1.28 4.57 -3.94
C LEU A 109 1.84 5.73 -4.77
N LEU A 110 3.02 5.60 -5.37
CA LEU A 110 3.60 6.59 -6.27
C LEU A 110 2.80 6.73 -7.56
N ALA A 111 2.38 5.62 -8.17
CA ALA A 111 1.65 5.62 -9.44
C ALA A 111 0.30 6.34 -9.31
N GLY A 112 -0.43 6.08 -8.23
CA GLY A 112 -1.70 6.76 -7.91
C GLY A 112 -1.56 8.05 -7.10
N GLY A 113 -0.34 8.42 -6.72
CA GLY A 113 -0.07 9.50 -5.78
C GLY A 113 -0.24 10.90 -6.36
N ARG A 114 -0.65 11.84 -5.51
CA ARG A 114 -0.81 13.25 -5.86
C ARG A 114 0.32 14.09 -5.25
N PRO A 115 1.25 14.64 -6.06
CA PRO A 115 2.29 15.53 -5.56
C PRO A 115 1.69 16.75 -4.86
N LEU A 116 2.20 17.08 -3.67
CA LEU A 116 1.87 18.31 -2.94
C LEU A 116 3.03 19.30 -2.99
N TYR A 117 4.26 18.79 -2.90
CA TYR A 117 5.51 19.53 -2.96
C TYR A 117 6.52 18.71 -3.76
N GLY A 118 7.55 19.36 -4.33
CA GLY A 118 8.57 18.68 -5.13
C GLY A 118 8.02 18.03 -6.41
N VAL A 119 7.03 18.67 -7.03
CA VAL A 119 6.20 18.09 -8.12
C VAL A 119 7.05 17.54 -9.26
N ALA A 120 8.08 18.26 -9.69
CA ALA A 120 8.94 17.82 -10.79
C ALA A 120 9.64 16.49 -10.49
N CYS A 121 10.16 16.31 -9.28
CA CYS A 121 10.85 15.09 -8.85
C CYS A 121 9.89 13.89 -8.84
N ILE A 122 8.72 14.05 -8.20
CA ILE A 122 7.73 12.97 -8.12
C ILE A 122 7.18 12.62 -9.51
N LYS A 123 6.91 13.62 -10.36
CA LYS A 123 6.45 13.38 -11.73
C LYS A 123 7.49 12.65 -12.57
N GLU A 124 8.77 12.89 -12.33
CA GLU A 124 9.83 12.18 -13.03
C GLU A 124 9.89 10.70 -12.62
N TRP A 125 9.73 10.39 -11.34
CA TRP A 125 9.58 9.01 -10.88
C TRP A 125 8.33 8.34 -11.44
N GLN A 126 7.19 9.04 -11.45
CA GLN A 126 5.92 8.52 -11.98
C GLN A 126 6.03 8.10 -13.46
N LYS A 127 6.81 8.81 -14.28
CA LYS A 127 7.05 8.43 -15.69
C LYS A 127 7.84 7.14 -15.86
N GLN A 128 8.69 6.80 -14.87
CA GLN A 128 9.52 5.60 -14.90
C GLN A 128 8.75 4.36 -14.43
N ILE A 129 7.62 4.55 -13.76
CA ILE A 129 6.78 3.45 -13.31
C ILE A 129 6.12 2.80 -14.53
N SER A 130 6.46 1.53 -14.72
CA SER A 130 5.85 0.66 -15.71
C SER A 130 5.67 -0.73 -15.11
N TYR A 131 4.74 -1.49 -15.68
CA TYR A 131 4.50 -2.87 -15.27
C TYR A 131 4.91 -3.79 -16.43
N PRO A 132 6.21 -4.15 -16.52
CA PRO A 132 6.73 -4.91 -17.66
C PRO A 132 6.26 -6.37 -17.65
N ASP A 133 6.28 -7.01 -18.81
CA ASP A 133 5.84 -8.41 -18.97
C ASP A 133 6.67 -9.38 -18.12
N GLY A 134 7.97 -9.09 -17.93
CA GLY A 134 8.83 -9.86 -17.04
C GLY A 134 8.39 -9.83 -15.58
N LEU A 135 7.85 -8.68 -15.12
CA LEU A 135 7.27 -8.55 -13.78
C LEU A 135 5.95 -9.31 -13.68
N ALA A 136 5.07 -9.17 -14.68
CA ALA A 136 3.80 -9.89 -14.73
C ALA A 136 4.02 -11.41 -14.64
N ALA A 137 4.95 -11.95 -15.44
CA ALA A 137 5.27 -13.38 -15.41
C ALA A 137 5.79 -13.84 -14.04
N ARG A 138 6.60 -13.03 -13.35
CA ARG A 138 7.10 -13.37 -12.00
C ARG A 138 6.02 -13.30 -10.94
N MET A 139 5.14 -12.30 -10.99
CA MET A 139 4.02 -12.16 -10.07
C MET A 139 3.00 -13.29 -10.26
N VAL A 140 2.68 -13.65 -11.50
CA VAL A 140 1.82 -14.81 -11.80
C VAL A 140 2.46 -16.10 -11.28
N ARG A 141 3.77 -16.31 -11.45
CA ARG A 141 4.44 -17.49 -10.86
C ARG A 141 4.41 -17.50 -9.33
N ARG A 142 4.56 -16.34 -8.69
CA ARG A 142 4.54 -16.20 -7.23
C ARG A 142 3.17 -16.53 -6.64
N TYR A 143 2.10 -16.02 -7.24
CA TYR A 143 0.74 -16.13 -6.67
C TYR A 143 -0.12 -17.23 -7.31
N GLY A 144 0.23 -17.71 -8.50
CA GLY A 144 -0.51 -18.75 -9.21
C GLY A 144 -0.34 -20.16 -8.64
N GLN A 145 0.62 -20.36 -7.72
CA GLN A 145 0.78 -21.61 -6.99
C GLN A 145 -0.24 -21.71 -5.85
N ILE A 146 -1.46 -22.14 -6.18
CA ILE A 146 -2.54 -22.39 -5.22
C ILE A 146 -2.45 -23.84 -4.73
N ASP A 147 -1.45 -24.10 -3.90
CA ASP A 147 -1.24 -25.43 -3.35
C ASP A 147 -2.33 -25.80 -2.35
N TYR A 148 -2.58 -27.10 -2.25
CA TYR A 148 -3.48 -27.69 -1.28
C TYR A 148 -4.93 -27.16 -1.33
N PHE A 149 -5.42 -26.77 -2.51
CA PHE A 149 -6.80 -26.32 -2.69
C PHE A 149 -7.82 -27.30 -2.07
N TRP A 150 -7.56 -28.60 -2.06
CA TRP A 150 -8.41 -29.61 -1.40
C TRP A 150 -8.62 -29.42 0.12
N ARG A 151 -7.82 -28.57 0.80
CA ARG A 151 -7.91 -28.36 2.26
C ARG A 151 -9.21 -27.75 2.73
N TRP A 152 -9.92 -26.98 1.90
CA TRP A 152 -11.23 -26.43 2.31
C TRP A 152 -12.22 -27.56 2.57
N ARG A 153 -12.22 -28.58 1.71
CA ARG A 153 -13.08 -29.75 1.86
C ARG A 153 -12.70 -30.56 3.08
N SER A 154 -11.39 -30.76 3.30
CA SER A 154 -10.91 -31.43 4.52
C SER A 154 -11.27 -30.66 5.79
N ALA A 155 -11.31 -29.32 5.75
CA ALA A 155 -11.68 -28.51 6.92
C ALA A 155 -13.16 -28.69 7.27
N LEU A 156 -14.05 -28.80 6.28
CA LEU A 156 -15.47 -29.08 6.48
C LEU A 156 -15.70 -30.53 6.95
N GLU A 157 -15.12 -31.51 6.26
CA GLU A 157 -15.37 -32.93 6.53
C GLU A 157 -14.79 -33.41 7.88
N ARG A 158 -13.77 -32.73 8.43
CA ARG A 158 -13.09 -33.13 9.69
C ARG A 158 -13.56 -32.32 10.90
N GLY A 159 -14.86 -32.07 10.98
CA GLY A 159 -15.49 -31.42 12.13
C GLY A 159 -15.57 -29.89 12.01
N ASP A 160 -15.79 -29.38 10.79
CA ASP A 160 -16.06 -27.96 10.54
C ASP A 160 -15.03 -27.02 11.17
N ASN A 161 -13.74 -27.23 10.86
CA ASN A 161 -12.67 -26.33 11.25
C ASN A 161 -12.78 -25.01 10.45
N MET A 162 -13.74 -24.19 10.87
CA MET A 162 -14.12 -22.95 10.19
C MET A 162 -12.95 -21.96 10.14
N LEU A 163 -12.10 -21.93 11.17
CA LEU A 163 -10.92 -21.07 11.18
C LEU A 163 -9.94 -21.42 10.05
N LEU A 164 -9.65 -22.72 9.87
CA LEU A 164 -8.79 -23.18 8.78
C LEU A 164 -9.44 -22.90 7.42
N PHE A 165 -10.74 -23.12 7.29
CA PHE A 165 -11.50 -22.81 6.08
C PHE A 165 -11.37 -21.32 5.72
N GLN A 166 -11.70 -20.42 6.65
CA GLN A 166 -11.64 -18.96 6.43
C GLN A 166 -10.22 -18.50 6.07
N ARG A 167 -9.21 -19.01 6.77
CA ARG A 167 -7.80 -18.68 6.48
C ARG A 167 -7.40 -19.07 5.07
N ASN A 168 -7.74 -20.30 4.64
CA ASN A 168 -7.41 -20.77 3.30
C ASN A 168 -8.16 -19.98 2.21
N MET A 169 -9.45 -19.69 2.43
CA MET A 169 -10.25 -18.90 1.49
C MET A 169 -9.69 -17.49 1.32
N ALA A 170 -9.30 -16.82 2.42
CA ALA A 170 -8.66 -15.52 2.35
C ALA A 170 -7.33 -15.57 1.59
N GLN A 171 -6.48 -16.55 1.91
CA GLN A 171 -5.18 -16.71 1.25
C GLN A 171 -5.33 -16.97 -0.26
N TRP A 172 -6.21 -17.89 -0.66
CA TRP A 172 -6.42 -18.18 -2.08
C TRP A 172 -7.10 -17.04 -2.81
N GLY A 173 -8.06 -16.37 -2.19
CA GLY A 173 -8.70 -15.17 -2.74
C GLY A 173 -7.69 -14.07 -3.02
N GLU A 174 -6.79 -13.80 -2.06
CA GLU A 174 -5.71 -12.83 -2.25
C GLU A 174 -4.73 -13.26 -3.35
N SER A 175 -4.32 -14.53 -3.38
CA SER A 175 -3.44 -15.05 -4.45
C SER A 175 -4.08 -14.90 -5.83
N LEU A 176 -5.35 -15.25 -5.99
CA LEU A 176 -6.09 -15.08 -7.24
C LEU A 176 -6.16 -13.61 -7.65
N LEU A 177 -6.47 -12.73 -6.70
CA LEU A 177 -6.54 -11.29 -6.95
C LEU A 177 -5.18 -10.73 -7.39
N ARG A 178 -4.10 -11.05 -6.67
CA ARG A 178 -2.75 -10.57 -7.01
C ARG A 178 -2.27 -11.13 -8.36
N MET A 179 -2.65 -12.36 -8.71
CA MET A 179 -2.39 -12.93 -10.03
C MET A 179 -3.17 -12.18 -11.13
N LEU A 180 -4.46 -11.89 -10.93
CA LEU A 180 -5.28 -11.14 -11.88
C LEU A 180 -4.77 -9.71 -12.07
N LEU A 181 -4.39 -9.04 -10.99
CA LEU A 181 -3.75 -7.71 -11.05
C LEU A 181 -2.48 -7.75 -11.89
N ALA A 182 -1.64 -8.78 -11.71
CA ALA A 182 -0.44 -8.95 -12.52
C ALA A 182 -0.73 -9.17 -14.01
N LEU A 183 -1.73 -9.99 -14.35
CA LEU A 183 -2.17 -10.19 -15.74
C LEU A 183 -2.70 -8.90 -16.38
N ASN A 184 -3.32 -8.05 -15.57
CA ASN A 184 -3.84 -6.74 -15.97
C ASN A 184 -2.80 -5.61 -15.90
N ARG A 185 -1.55 -5.90 -15.49
CA ARG A 185 -0.48 -4.91 -15.34
C ARG A 185 -0.83 -3.80 -14.33
N VAL A 186 -1.52 -4.17 -13.25
CA VAL A 186 -1.95 -3.28 -12.18
C VAL A 186 -1.16 -3.62 -10.92
N PHE A 187 -0.53 -2.61 -10.29
CA PHE A 187 0.08 -2.79 -8.98
C PHE A 187 -1.00 -3.02 -7.92
N PHE A 188 -0.70 -3.85 -6.91
CA PHE A 188 -1.62 -4.02 -5.79
C PHE A 188 -1.59 -2.78 -4.89
N PHE A 189 -2.75 -2.15 -4.67
CA PHE A 189 -2.91 -0.91 -3.89
C PHE A 189 -3.81 -1.11 -2.66
N GLY A 190 -3.85 -2.33 -2.14
CA GLY A 190 -4.63 -2.72 -0.96
C GLY A 190 -5.98 -3.37 -1.29
N LEU A 191 -6.67 -3.83 -0.24
CA LEU A 191 -7.98 -4.49 -0.33
C LEU A 191 -9.16 -3.53 -0.09
N GLY A 192 -8.90 -2.26 0.23
CA GLY A 192 -9.95 -1.25 0.26
C GLY A 192 -10.48 -0.95 -1.15
N TRP A 193 -11.74 -0.53 -1.26
CA TRP A 193 -12.34 -0.07 -2.53
C TRP A 193 -12.28 -1.12 -3.65
N GLN A 194 -12.84 -2.31 -3.38
CA GLN A 194 -12.86 -3.45 -4.32
C GLN A 194 -13.49 -3.10 -5.68
N ASP A 195 -14.44 -2.17 -5.72
CA ASP A 195 -15.02 -1.66 -6.96
C ASP A 195 -13.96 -1.03 -7.88
N GLU A 196 -12.98 -0.31 -7.33
CA GLU A 196 -11.88 0.26 -8.10
C GLU A 196 -10.89 -0.80 -8.59
N VAL A 197 -10.65 -1.80 -7.76
CA VAL A 197 -9.82 -2.95 -8.14
C VAL A 197 -10.45 -3.62 -9.36
N LEU A 198 -11.74 -3.96 -9.28
CA LEU A 198 -12.49 -4.58 -10.36
C LEU A 198 -12.51 -3.73 -11.63
N ALA A 199 -12.71 -2.41 -11.52
CA ALA A 199 -12.72 -1.51 -12.66
C ALA A 199 -11.38 -1.46 -13.45
N ARG A 200 -10.27 -1.88 -12.83
CA ARG A 200 -8.94 -1.96 -13.46
C ARG A 200 -8.62 -3.34 -14.04
N LEU A 201 -9.51 -4.32 -13.90
CA LEU A 201 -9.33 -5.65 -14.48
C LEU A 201 -9.99 -5.72 -15.86
N ALA A 202 -9.23 -5.41 -16.90
CA ALA A 202 -9.65 -5.63 -18.29
C ALA A 202 -9.79 -7.13 -18.63
N LEU A 203 -9.03 -7.97 -17.95
CA LEU A 203 -9.04 -9.43 -18.02
C LEU A 203 -9.54 -9.96 -16.67
N ALA A 204 -10.75 -10.52 -16.66
CA ALA A 204 -11.32 -11.18 -15.49
C ALA A 204 -12.04 -12.47 -15.91
N PRO A 205 -12.12 -13.48 -15.05
CA PRO A 205 -13.01 -14.63 -15.25
C PRO A 205 -14.46 -14.16 -15.41
N ALA A 206 -15.28 -14.99 -16.06
CA ALA A 206 -16.73 -14.79 -16.03
C ALA A 206 -17.23 -14.79 -14.58
N ASP A 207 -18.19 -13.91 -14.27
CA ASP A 207 -18.82 -13.79 -12.95
C ASP A 207 -17.83 -13.54 -11.80
N PHE A 208 -16.74 -12.82 -12.06
CA PHE A 208 -15.73 -12.52 -11.03
C PHE A 208 -16.19 -11.51 -9.96
N ALA A 209 -17.17 -10.65 -10.29
CA ALA A 209 -17.71 -9.60 -9.42
C ALA A 209 -19.04 -10.00 -8.78
#